data_AF-X1GDI1-F1
#
_entry.id   AF-X1GDI1-F1
#
_cell.length_a   1.000
_cell.length_b   1.000
_cell.length_c   1.000
_cell.angle_alpha   90.00
_cell.angle_beta   90.00
_cell.angle_gamma   90.00
#
_symmetry.space_group_name_H-M   'P 1'
#
loop_
_entity.id
_entity.type
_entity.pdbx_description
1 polymer ?
#
loop_
_entity_poly.entity_id
_entity_poly.type
_entity_poly.pdbx_seq_one_letter_code
_entity_poly.pdbx_strand_id
1 'polypeptide(L)' 'MMDNKEFAKELEKRTCKFAVEIIHLSSRLPNTPEGIVIRNQITKSGTSIG' A
#
# COMPACT_ATOMS: atom_id res chain seq x y z
N MET A 1 8.80 -2.88 -26.77
CA MET A 1 9.40 -2.76 -25.43
C MET A 1 8.98 -1.42 -24.86
N MET A 2 8.52 -1.38 -23.61
CA MET A 2 8.15 -0.13 -22.95
C MET A 2 9.41 0.65 -22.59
N ASP A 3 9.41 1.96 -22.79
CA ASP A 3 10.55 2.80 -22.41
C ASP A 3 10.70 2.87 -20.88
N ASN A 4 11.93 3.07 -20.38
CA ASN A 4 12.19 3.15 -18.95
C ASN A 4 11.40 4.27 -18.27
N LYS A 5 11.15 5.40 -18.95
CA LYS A 5 10.34 6.49 -18.39
C LYS A 5 8.86 6.14 -18.33
N GLU A 6 8.36 5.42 -19.32
CA GLU A 6 6.97 4.95 -19.32
C GLU A 6 6.77 3.91 -18.21
N PHE A 7 7.72 2.99 -18.05
CA PHE A 7 7.71 2.00 -16.98
C PHE A 7 7.69 2.67 -15.59
N ALA A 8 8.55 3.66 -15.36
CA ALA A 8 8.62 4.36 -14.07
C ALA A 8 7.28 5.05 -13.71
N LYS A 9 6.63 5.71 -14.67
CA LYS A 9 5.32 6.36 -14.47
C LYS A 9 4.23 5.35 -14.13
N GLU A 10 4.19 4.24 -14.85
CA GLU A 10 3.18 3.21 -14.57
C GLU A 10 3.44 2.50 -13.24
N LEU A 11 4.72 2.32 -12.87
CA LEU A 11 5.09 1.80 -11.56
C LEU A 11 4.61 2.72 -10.43
N GLU A 12 4.91 4.02 -10.51
CA GLU A 12 4.47 5.03 -9.54
C GLU A 12 2.93 5.04 -9.39
N LYS A 13 2.21 4.99 -10.51
CA LYS A 13 0.74 4.91 -10.50
C LYS A 13 0.24 3.65 -9.78
N ARG A 14 0.89 2.52 -10.02
CA ARG A 14 0.52 1.23 -9.40
C ARG A 14 0.84 1.20 -7.91
N THR A 15 1.99 1.72 -7.47
CA THR A 15 2.36 1.76 -6.05
C THR A 15 1.48 2.73 -5.27
N CYS A 16 1.10 3.87 -5.87
CA CYS A 16 0.14 4.80 -5.28
C CYS A 16 -1.25 4.14 -5.10
N LYS A 17 -1.76 3.47 -6.13
CA LYS A 17 -3.04 2.73 -6.03
C LYS A 17 -2.97 1.64 -4.96
N PHE A 18 -1.87 0.88 -4.92
CA PHE A 18 -1.64 -0.15 -3.91
C PHE A 18 -1.64 0.40 -2.49
N ALA A 19 -0.97 1.55 -2.25
CA ALA A 19 -0.96 2.20 -0.95
C ALA A 19 -2.38 2.57 -0.46
N VAL A 20 -3.22 3.10 -1.35
CA VAL A 20 -4.62 3.43 -1.04
C VAL A 20 -5.42 2.16 -0.71
N GLU A 21 -5.23 1.08 -1.47
CA GLU A 21 -5.88 -0.21 -1.20
C GLU A 21 -5.48 -0.79 0.17
N ILE A 22 -4.19 -0.70 0.54
CA ILE A 22 -3.69 -1.13 1.84
C ILE A 22 -4.31 -0.31 2.99
N ILE A 23 -4.44 1.01 2.82
CA ILE A 23 -5.11 1.86 3.81
C ILE A 23 -6.55 1.40 4.02
N HIS A 24 -7.31 1.17 2.94
CA HIS A 24 -8.69 0.69 3.02
C HIS A 24 -8.82 -0.72 3.59
N LEU A 25 -7.87 -1.62 3.30
CA LEU A 25 -7.83 -2.95 3.90
C LEU A 25 -7.57 -2.86 5.41
N SER A 26 -6.56 -2.09 5.80
CA SER A 26 -6.13 -1.94 7.18
C SER A 26 -7.18 -1.30 8.09
N SER A 27 -8.02 -0.42 7.54
CA SER A 27 -9.12 0.21 8.28
C SER A 27 -10.28 -0.74 8.59
N ARG A 28 -10.39 -1.87 7.86
CA ARG A 28 -11.41 -2.92 8.10
C ARG A 28 -11.01 -3.93 9.17
N LEU A 29 -9.77 -3.89 9.66
CA LEU A 29 -9.32 -4.79 10.72
C LEU A 29 -10.06 -4.50 12.03
N PRO A 30 -10.38 -5.53 12.83
CA PRO A 30 -11.12 -5.36 14.09
C PRO A 30 -10.29 -4.55 15.09
N ASN A 31 -10.97 -3.86 16.01
CA ASN A 31 -10.33 -3.04 17.04
C ASN A 31 -9.89 -3.89 18.25
N THR A 32 -9.14 -4.96 18.00
CA THR A 32 -8.47 -5.77 19.03
C THR A 32 -6.99 -5.41 19.09
N PRO A 33 -6.26 -5.76 20.18
CA PRO A 33 -4.82 -5.56 20.25
C PRO A 33 -4.06 -6.15 19.04
N GLU A 34 -4.41 -7.36 18.62
CA GLU A 34 -3.81 -8.02 17.45
C GLU A 34 -4.17 -7.30 16.15
N GLY A 35 -5.43 -6.88 16.01
CA GLY A 35 -5.89 -6.11 14.85
C GLY A 35 -5.17 -4.77 14.70
N ILE A 36 -4.91 -4.08 15.81
CA ILE A 36 -4.15 -2.81 15.84
C ILE A 36 -2.68 -3.04 15.43
N VAL A 37 -2.05 -4.09 15.95
CA VAL A 37 -0.65 -4.43 15.59
C VAL A 37 -0.54 -4.73 14.10
N ILE A 38 -1.42 -5.59 13.56
CA ILE A 38 -1.43 -5.93 12.13
C ILE A 38 -1.71 -4.68 11.28
N ARG A 39 -2.73 -3.88 11.64
CA ARG A 39 -3.06 -2.62 10.96
C ARG A 39 -1.81 -1.75 10.82
N ASN A 40 -1.13 -1.48 11.94
CA ASN A 40 0.04 -0.63 11.95
C ASN A 40 1.19 -1.17 11.07
N GLN A 41 1.40 -2.50 11.07
CA GLN A 41 2.46 -3.11 10.26
C GLN A 41 2.15 -3.05 8.76
N ILE A 42 0.94 -3.44 8.36
CA ILE A 42 0.58 -3.48 6.93
C ILE A 42 0.41 -2.07 6.35
N THR A 43 -0.14 -1.11 7.11
CA THR A 43 -0.25 0.28 6.64
C THR A 43 1.14 0.85 6.38
N LYS A 44 2.06 0.76 7.36
CA LYS A 44 3.41 1.33 7.21
C LYS A 44 4.20 0.67 6.08
N SER A 45 4.22 -0.66 6.04
CA SER A 45 4.97 -1.39 5.00
C SER A 45 4.37 -1.16 3.61
N GLY A 46 3.05 -1.20 3.46
CA GLY A 46 2.40 -1.05 2.16
C GLY A 46 2.45 0.38 1.60
N THR A 47 2.48 1.41 2.43
CA THR A 47 2.60 2.81 1.98
C THR A 47 4.04 3.26 1.74
N SER A 48 5.06 2.47 2.10
CA SER A 48 6.49 2.82 1.93
C SER A 48 7.12 2.27 0.64
N ILE A 49 6.32 1.64 -0.22
CA ILE A 49 6.78 1.02 -1.48
C ILE A 49 6.89 2.06 -2.61
N GLY A 50 6.00 3.05 -2.60
CA GLY A 50 5.92 4.09 -3.63
C GLY A 50 6.85 5.26 -3.37
#